data_AF-A0A3S3USN9-F1
#
_entry.id   AF-A0A3S3USN9-F1
#
_cell.length_a   1.000
_cell.length_b   1.000
_cell.length_c   1.000
_cell.angle_alpha   90.00
_cell.angle_beta   90.00
_cell.angle_gamma   90.00
#
_symmetry.space_group_name_H-M   'P 1'
#
loop_
_entity.id
_entity.type
_entity.pdbx_description
1 polymer ?
#
loop_
_entity_poly.entity_id
_entity_poly.type
_entity_poly.pdbx_seq_one_letter_code
_entity_poly.pdbx_strand_id
1 'polypeptide(L)'
;MSDTPETTIDWQRGPVPDRYRGLWRRRLLIDADGSRDADTIVWWLQTRQLFADIRLPGDRASLAGATCYADLGAEGLSCLTRQEGFAGVLEWTNTACAWRRQIDFRPLPGPPDEGWMDEAEDGLMIERGIHRGYLEEWVQSIPKDAAMDEWLWHDGWGGATVLRLGNVFMLAEDRRPAPPRPETFEDDVLAAIGNETALSALLDCEISYGRVEADGSWRIALSTIPWREGQTVAPL
;
A
#
# COMPACT_ATOMS: atom_id res chain seq x y z
N MET A 1 -28.92 -16.51 -22.06
CA MET A 1 -28.23 -15.32 -21.53
C MET A 1 -28.80 -15.10 -20.14
N SER A 2 -28.13 -15.66 -19.13
CA SER A 2 -28.49 -15.49 -17.73
C SER A 2 -27.92 -14.16 -17.27
N ASP A 3 -28.77 -13.14 -17.17
CA ASP A 3 -28.49 -11.94 -16.39
C ASP A 3 -28.27 -12.38 -14.95
N THR A 4 -27.01 -12.46 -14.55
CA THR A 4 -26.68 -12.52 -13.12
C THR A 4 -26.88 -11.10 -12.64
N PRO A 5 -27.82 -10.82 -11.71
CA PRO A 5 -27.99 -9.47 -11.22
C PRO A 5 -26.65 -9.02 -10.63
N GLU A 6 -26.07 -7.96 -11.19
CA GLU A 6 -24.97 -7.24 -10.57
C GLU A 6 -25.44 -6.92 -9.15
N THR A 7 -24.83 -7.57 -8.17
CA THR A 7 -25.16 -7.34 -6.77
C THR A 7 -24.58 -5.98 -6.43
N THR A 8 -25.38 -4.93 -6.56
CA THR A 8 -24.97 -3.59 -6.15
C THR A 8 -24.76 -3.60 -4.65
N ILE A 9 -23.52 -3.46 -4.21
CA ILE A 9 -23.16 -3.37 -2.79
C ILE A 9 -23.42 -1.92 -2.34
N ASP A 10 -24.20 -1.76 -1.27
CA ASP A 10 -24.44 -0.47 -0.63
C ASP A 10 -23.30 -0.14 0.32
N TRP A 11 -22.31 0.59 -0.19
CA TRP A 11 -21.08 0.94 0.51
C TRP A 11 -21.31 2.02 1.56
N GLN A 12 -20.93 1.77 2.80
CA GLN A 12 -20.96 2.77 3.87
C GLN A 12 -19.70 3.63 3.86
N ARG A 13 -19.89 4.91 4.22
CA ARG A 13 -18.83 5.90 4.43
C ARG A 13 -18.87 6.39 5.88
N GLY A 14 -17.70 6.74 6.42
CA GLY A 14 -17.56 7.20 7.81
C GLY A 14 -16.68 6.26 8.64
N PRO A 15 -16.79 6.27 9.99
CA PRO A 15 -15.91 5.51 10.84
C PRO A 15 -15.91 4.01 10.50
N VAL A 16 -14.77 3.51 10.04
CA VAL A 16 -14.54 2.11 9.68
C VAL A 16 -14.76 1.20 10.89
N PRO A 17 -15.42 0.03 10.80
CA PRO A 17 -15.63 -0.86 11.94
C PRO A 17 -14.33 -1.30 12.60
N ASP A 18 -14.36 -1.43 13.93
CA ASP A 18 -13.24 -1.84 14.77
C ASP A 18 -12.53 -3.12 14.27
N ARG A 19 -13.27 -4.06 13.69
CA ARG A 19 -12.71 -5.32 13.15
C ARG A 19 -11.77 -5.14 11.95
N TYR A 20 -11.87 -4.04 11.21
CA TYR A 20 -10.96 -3.77 10.08
C TYR A 20 -9.80 -2.85 10.49
N ARG A 21 -9.89 -2.19 11.65
CA ARG A 21 -8.85 -1.27 12.13
C ARG A 21 -7.64 -2.02 12.67
N GLY A 22 -6.48 -1.40 12.57
CA GLY A 22 -5.22 -1.93 13.09
C GLY A 22 -4.13 -1.97 12.03
N LEU A 23 -2.97 -2.51 12.44
CA LEU A 23 -1.91 -2.87 11.51
C LEU A 23 -2.04 -4.36 11.16
N TRP A 24 -2.22 -4.65 9.89
CA TRP A 24 -2.35 -6.00 9.34
C TRP A 24 -1.11 -6.35 8.54
N ARG A 25 -0.67 -7.59 8.65
CA ARG A 25 0.38 -8.17 7.82
C ARG A 25 -0.23 -9.26 6.96
N ARG A 26 -0.04 -9.20 5.64
CA ARG A 26 -0.40 -10.32 4.77
C ARG A 26 0.59 -11.47 4.99
N ARG A 27 0.08 -12.68 5.21
CA ARG A 27 0.89 -13.90 5.34
C ARG A 27 0.88 -14.74 4.08
N LEU A 28 -0.18 -14.63 3.29
CA LEU A 28 -0.38 -15.44 2.10
C LEU A 28 -1.31 -14.70 1.13
N LEU A 29 -0.96 -14.73 -0.14
CA LEU A 29 -1.85 -14.49 -1.27
C LEU A 29 -1.95 -15.81 -2.05
N ILE A 30 -3.16 -16.19 -2.43
CA ILE A 30 -3.45 -17.22 -3.43
C ILE A 30 -4.14 -16.53 -4.61
N ASP A 31 -3.53 -16.55 -5.78
CA ASP A 31 -4.11 -15.95 -6.98
C ASP A 31 -5.10 -16.91 -7.66
N ALA A 32 -5.81 -16.44 -8.69
CA ALA A 32 -6.83 -17.19 -9.41
C ALA A 32 -6.31 -18.46 -10.09
N ASP A 33 -5.03 -18.50 -10.43
CA ASP A 33 -4.36 -19.67 -10.98
C ASP A 33 -3.88 -20.67 -9.90
N GLY A 34 -4.09 -20.34 -8.62
CA GLY A 34 -3.67 -21.13 -7.47
C GLY A 34 -2.21 -20.92 -7.07
N SER A 35 -1.47 -20.02 -7.73
CA SER A 35 -0.13 -19.60 -7.31
C SER A 35 -0.18 -18.99 -5.91
N ARG A 36 0.91 -19.17 -5.15
CA ARG A 36 1.00 -18.77 -3.75
C ARG A 36 2.15 -17.79 -3.58
N ASP A 37 1.85 -16.64 -3.00
CA ASP A 37 2.85 -15.65 -2.60
C ASP A 37 2.82 -15.48 -1.08
N ALA A 38 3.92 -15.86 -0.44
CA ALA A 38 4.16 -15.64 0.99
C ALA A 38 5.45 -14.82 1.23
N ASP A 39 6.08 -14.34 0.15
CA ASP A 39 7.40 -13.71 0.18
C ASP A 39 7.30 -12.18 0.06
N THR A 40 6.29 -11.67 -0.64
CA THR A 40 6.04 -10.22 -0.70
C THR A 40 5.71 -9.69 0.68
N ILE A 41 6.44 -8.65 1.08
CA ILE A 41 6.23 -7.97 2.36
C ILE A 41 5.05 -7.02 2.18
N VAL A 42 3.92 -7.34 2.81
CA VAL A 42 2.72 -6.50 2.76
C VAL A 42 2.27 -6.10 4.15
N TRP A 43 2.10 -4.79 4.33
CA TRP A 43 1.53 -4.18 5.52
C TRP A 43 0.37 -3.27 5.13
N TRP A 44 -0.75 -3.40 5.83
CA TRP A 44 -1.91 -2.53 5.70
C TRP A 44 -2.23 -1.90 7.05
N LEU A 45 -2.16 -0.57 7.13
CA LEU A 45 -2.56 0.20 8.30
C LEU A 45 -3.93 0.84 8.04
N GLN A 46 -4.95 0.40 8.77
CA GLN A 46 -6.31 0.92 8.69
C GLN A 46 -6.62 1.80 9.90
N THR A 47 -6.87 3.09 9.66
CA THR A 47 -7.33 4.02 10.71
C THR A 47 -8.86 4.08 10.80
N ARG A 48 -9.42 5.12 11.43
CA ARG A 48 -10.88 5.29 11.53
C ARG A 48 -11.52 5.63 10.19
N GLN A 49 -10.77 6.23 9.26
CA GLN A 49 -11.27 6.62 7.94
C GLN A 49 -10.25 6.30 6.83
N LEU A 50 -8.98 6.61 7.09
CA LEU A 50 -7.92 6.49 6.11
C LEU A 50 -7.20 5.15 6.20
N PHE A 51 -6.52 4.78 5.13
CA PHE A 51 -5.66 3.62 5.14
C PHE A 51 -4.42 3.85 4.27
N ALA A 52 -3.38 3.07 4.56
CA ALA A 52 -2.21 2.95 3.71
C ALA A 52 -1.78 1.48 3.66
N ASP A 53 -1.32 1.03 2.49
CA ASP A 53 -0.83 -0.30 2.20
C ASP A 53 0.51 -0.20 1.46
N ILE A 54 1.50 -0.96 1.90
CA ILE A 54 2.82 -1.06 1.25
C ILE A 54 3.08 -2.51 0.86
N ARG A 55 3.52 -2.74 -0.38
CA ARG A 55 3.84 -4.07 -0.91
C ARG A 55 5.23 -4.05 -1.54
N LEU A 56 6.17 -4.71 -0.90
CA LEU A 56 7.55 -4.77 -1.34
C LEU A 56 7.91 -6.21 -1.78
N PRO A 57 8.53 -6.39 -2.96
CA PRO A 57 9.05 -7.69 -3.38
C PRO A 57 10.00 -8.28 -2.34
N GLY A 58 9.89 -9.59 -2.08
CA GLY A 58 10.72 -10.28 -1.08
C GLY A 58 12.23 -10.25 -1.38
N ASP A 59 12.60 -10.07 -2.65
CA ASP A 59 13.99 -10.00 -3.13
C ASP A 59 14.59 -8.57 -3.15
N ARG A 60 13.84 -7.58 -2.63
CA ARG A 60 14.26 -6.17 -2.58
C ARG A 60 15.50 -5.92 -1.73
N ALA A 61 15.89 -6.84 -0.85
CA ALA A 61 17.14 -6.74 -0.07
C ALA A 61 18.39 -6.54 -0.95
N SER A 62 18.32 -6.93 -2.23
CA SER A 62 19.35 -6.68 -3.24
C SER A 62 19.62 -5.19 -3.53
N LEU A 63 18.70 -4.28 -3.16
CA LEU A 63 18.83 -2.83 -3.36
C LEU A 63 19.55 -2.10 -2.21
N ALA A 64 20.03 -2.85 -1.21
CA ALA A 64 20.72 -2.28 -0.06
C ALA A 64 21.96 -1.47 -0.47
N GLY A 65 22.06 -0.24 0.02
CA GLY A 65 23.20 0.65 -0.23
C GLY A 65 23.01 1.64 -1.39
N ALA A 66 21.96 1.49 -2.21
CA ALA A 66 21.57 2.52 -3.17
C ALA A 66 21.09 3.79 -2.43
N THR A 67 21.51 4.95 -2.93
CA THR A 67 21.19 6.28 -2.39
C THR A 67 20.37 7.14 -3.35
N CYS A 68 20.29 6.75 -4.62
CA CYS A 68 19.46 7.37 -5.66
C CYS A 68 19.17 6.36 -6.79
N TYR A 69 18.36 6.74 -7.79
CA TYR A 69 18.04 5.83 -8.90
C TYR A 69 19.26 5.55 -9.78
N ALA A 70 20.16 6.52 -9.94
CA ALA A 70 21.41 6.37 -10.69
C ALA A 70 22.36 5.31 -10.13
N ASP A 71 22.21 4.90 -8.87
CA ASP A 71 22.98 3.78 -8.30
C ASP A 71 22.50 2.41 -8.81
N LEU A 72 21.32 2.36 -9.44
CA LEU A 72 20.67 1.12 -9.89
C LEU A 72 20.87 0.88 -11.38
N GLY A 73 21.23 -0.36 -11.72
CA GLY A 73 21.15 -0.89 -13.08
C GLY A 73 19.73 -1.36 -13.43
N ALA A 74 19.58 -1.93 -14.63
CA ALA A 74 18.30 -2.44 -15.12
C ALA A 74 17.62 -3.43 -14.14
N GLU A 75 18.38 -4.36 -13.57
CA GLU A 75 17.85 -5.34 -12.61
C GLU A 75 17.28 -4.67 -11.35
N GLY A 76 17.99 -3.66 -10.80
CA GLY A 76 17.54 -2.92 -9.63
C GLY A 76 16.29 -2.10 -9.90
N LEU A 77 16.22 -1.45 -11.07
CA LEU A 77 15.04 -0.69 -11.47
C LEU A 77 13.84 -1.60 -11.79
N SER A 78 14.05 -2.75 -12.43
CA SER A 78 13.01 -3.79 -12.60
C SER A 78 12.55 -4.37 -11.26
N CYS A 79 13.39 -4.36 -10.21
CA CYS A 79 12.94 -4.70 -8.87
C CYS A 79 11.99 -3.63 -8.31
N LEU A 80 12.29 -2.35 -8.53
CA LEU A 80 11.44 -1.25 -8.07
C LEU A 80 10.08 -1.19 -8.77
N THR A 81 9.98 -1.60 -10.03
CA THR A 81 8.73 -1.58 -10.80
C THR A 81 7.71 -2.65 -10.36
N ARG A 82 8.18 -3.70 -9.66
CA ARG A 82 7.32 -4.75 -9.08
C ARG A 82 6.70 -4.36 -7.73
N GLN A 83 7.08 -3.21 -7.19
CA GLN A 83 6.47 -2.71 -5.96
C GLN A 83 5.03 -2.27 -6.20
N GLU A 84 4.24 -2.33 -5.15
CA GLU A 84 2.92 -1.75 -5.11
C GLU A 84 2.74 -1.03 -3.76
N GLY A 85 1.72 -0.18 -3.70
CA GLY A 85 1.36 0.52 -2.48
C GLY A 85 0.33 1.56 -2.80
N PHE A 86 -0.55 1.82 -1.85
CA PHE A 86 -1.67 2.72 -2.05
C PHE A 86 -2.18 3.28 -0.73
N ALA A 87 -2.82 4.44 -0.79
CA ALA A 87 -3.45 5.07 0.36
C ALA A 87 -4.74 5.77 -0.05
N GLY A 88 -5.68 5.88 0.89
CA GLY A 88 -6.96 6.53 0.62
C GLY A 88 -7.99 6.30 1.71
N VAL A 89 -9.25 6.19 1.30
CA VAL A 89 -10.39 5.98 2.22
C VAL A 89 -10.98 4.59 2.04
N LEU A 90 -11.42 4.00 3.14
CA LEU A 90 -12.11 2.71 3.11
C LEU A 90 -13.62 2.94 3.10
N GLU A 91 -14.30 2.39 2.10
CA GLU A 91 -15.74 2.16 2.18
C GLU A 91 -15.99 0.72 2.61
N TRP A 92 -17.09 0.46 3.33
CA TRP A 92 -17.26 -0.83 3.99
C TRP A 92 -18.71 -1.26 4.12
N THR A 93 -18.89 -2.56 4.34
CA THR A 93 -20.14 -3.17 4.82
C THR A 93 -19.84 -4.09 6.01
N ASN A 94 -20.85 -4.84 6.44
CA ASN A 94 -20.66 -5.86 7.47
C ASN A 94 -19.70 -6.98 7.06
N THR A 95 -19.57 -7.26 5.77
CA THR A 95 -18.83 -8.42 5.26
C THR A 95 -17.87 -8.08 4.11
N ALA A 96 -17.75 -6.80 3.73
CA ALA A 96 -16.90 -6.40 2.61
C ALA A 96 -16.20 -5.07 2.88
N CYS A 97 -15.10 -4.86 2.18
CA CYS A 97 -14.34 -3.63 2.13
C CYS A 97 -14.11 -3.22 0.67
N ALA A 98 -14.02 -1.91 0.47
CA ALA A 98 -13.69 -1.30 -0.81
C ALA A 98 -12.63 -0.21 -0.59
N TRP A 99 -11.46 -0.42 -1.18
CA TRP A 99 -10.30 0.46 -1.04
C TRP A 99 -10.37 1.55 -2.11
N ARG A 100 -10.77 2.77 -1.73
CA ARG A 100 -10.82 3.92 -2.64
C ARG A 100 -9.47 4.62 -2.59
N ARG A 101 -8.58 4.18 -3.48
CA ARG A 101 -7.20 4.65 -3.60
C ARG A 101 -7.16 6.09 -4.11
N GLN A 102 -6.52 6.96 -3.32
CA GLN A 102 -6.22 8.35 -3.70
C GLN A 102 -4.76 8.49 -4.13
N ILE A 103 -3.87 7.71 -3.51
CA ILE A 103 -2.47 7.54 -3.90
C ILE A 103 -2.32 6.08 -4.34
N ASP A 104 -1.68 5.86 -5.49
CA ASP A 104 -1.41 4.53 -6.01
C ASP A 104 -0.04 4.52 -6.71
N PHE A 105 0.87 3.68 -6.20
CA PHE A 105 2.20 3.51 -6.76
C PHE A 105 2.12 3.06 -8.22
N ARG A 106 1.14 2.21 -8.56
CA ARG A 106 0.94 1.68 -9.90
C ARG A 106 -0.56 1.52 -10.17
N PRO A 107 -1.27 2.58 -10.61
CA PRO A 107 -2.73 2.56 -10.77
C PRO A 107 -3.14 1.71 -11.98
N LEU A 108 -3.13 0.37 -11.83
CA LEU A 108 -3.41 -0.58 -12.90
C LEU A 108 -4.87 -0.47 -13.37
N PRO A 109 -5.13 -0.59 -14.69
CA PRO A 109 -6.51 -0.72 -15.17
C PRO A 109 -7.10 -2.03 -14.65
N GLY A 110 -8.33 -2.00 -14.18
CA GLY A 110 -8.97 -3.18 -13.61
C GLY A 110 -10.33 -2.88 -12.99
N PRO A 111 -11.03 -3.92 -12.52
CA PRO A 111 -12.20 -3.71 -11.68
C PRO A 111 -11.79 -2.98 -10.38
N PRO A 112 -12.76 -2.38 -9.68
CA PRO A 112 -12.55 -1.80 -8.37
C PRO A 112 -11.85 -2.75 -7.39
N ASP A 113 -11.04 -2.19 -6.52
CA ASP A 113 -10.39 -2.91 -5.42
C ASP A 113 -11.39 -3.13 -4.29
N GLU A 114 -12.01 -4.31 -4.29
CA GLU A 114 -13.13 -4.66 -3.41
C GLU A 114 -13.05 -6.14 -3.04
N GLY A 115 -13.20 -6.43 -1.74
CA GLY A 115 -13.00 -7.76 -1.17
C GLY A 115 -14.05 -8.11 -0.11
N TRP A 116 -14.46 -9.37 -0.09
CA TRP A 116 -15.21 -9.98 1.01
C TRP A 116 -14.25 -10.25 2.17
N MET A 117 -14.66 -9.87 3.37
CA MET A 117 -13.85 -9.95 4.58
C MET A 117 -14.49 -10.92 5.59
N ASP A 118 -13.83 -12.02 5.85
CA ASP A 118 -14.20 -12.98 6.90
C ASP A 118 -13.20 -12.86 8.07
N GLU A 119 -13.68 -12.38 9.21
CA GLU A 119 -12.91 -12.43 10.45
C GLU A 119 -12.90 -13.87 10.98
N ALA A 120 -11.71 -14.39 11.23
CA ALA A 120 -11.48 -15.70 11.83
C ALA A 120 -10.97 -15.53 13.28
N GLU A 121 -10.79 -16.65 13.98
CA GLU A 121 -10.26 -16.64 15.35
C GLU A 121 -8.81 -16.09 15.39
N ASP A 122 -8.39 -15.62 16.56
CA ASP A 122 -6.99 -15.22 16.86
C ASP A 122 -6.40 -14.07 16.00
N GLY A 123 -7.25 -13.15 15.53
CA GLY A 123 -6.79 -11.96 14.78
C GLY A 123 -6.39 -12.27 13.34
N LEU A 124 -6.87 -13.39 12.79
CA LEU A 124 -6.81 -13.73 11.38
C LEU A 124 -8.01 -13.10 10.65
N MET A 125 -7.76 -12.54 9.48
CA MET A 125 -8.78 -12.07 8.55
C MET A 125 -8.52 -12.64 7.17
N ILE A 126 -9.55 -13.23 6.58
CA ILE A 126 -9.50 -13.77 5.22
C ILE A 126 -10.21 -12.81 4.29
N GLU A 127 -9.49 -12.33 3.30
CA GLU A 127 -10.03 -11.54 2.22
C GLU A 127 -10.21 -12.39 0.97
N ARG A 128 -11.31 -12.19 0.24
CA ARG A 128 -11.51 -12.76 -1.10
C ARG A 128 -11.97 -11.68 -2.06
N GLY A 129 -11.32 -11.57 -3.21
CA GLY A 129 -11.69 -10.56 -4.20
C GLY A 129 -13.13 -10.71 -4.69
N ILE A 130 -13.85 -9.58 -4.79
CA ILE A 130 -15.21 -9.56 -5.35
C ILE A 130 -15.16 -9.74 -6.87
N HIS A 131 -14.20 -9.07 -7.52
CA HIS A 131 -14.10 -9.02 -8.99
C HIS A 131 -12.95 -9.87 -9.55
N ARG A 132 -12.07 -10.36 -8.67
CA ARG A 132 -10.88 -11.15 -9.02
C ARG A 132 -10.81 -12.36 -8.11
N GLY A 133 -10.44 -13.51 -8.66
CA GLY A 133 -10.42 -14.79 -7.95
C GLY A 133 -9.22 -14.98 -7.05
N TYR A 134 -8.93 -14.07 -6.12
CA TYR A 134 -7.83 -14.21 -5.16
C TYR A 134 -8.34 -14.46 -3.73
N LEU A 135 -7.43 -14.95 -2.89
CA LEU A 135 -7.60 -15.03 -1.44
C LEU A 135 -6.35 -14.48 -0.74
N GLU A 136 -6.53 -13.60 0.23
CA GLU A 136 -5.45 -13.11 1.09
C GLU A 136 -5.69 -13.49 2.56
N GLU A 137 -4.64 -13.93 3.24
CA GLU A 137 -4.63 -14.18 4.68
C GLU A 137 -3.91 -13.04 5.39
N TRP A 138 -4.63 -12.34 6.26
CA TRP A 138 -4.13 -11.19 7.02
C TRP A 138 -4.06 -11.50 8.50
N VAL A 139 -2.96 -11.18 9.16
CA VAL A 139 -2.83 -11.30 10.63
C VAL A 139 -2.62 -9.94 11.25
N GLN A 140 -3.42 -9.65 12.28
CA GLN A 140 -3.31 -8.43 13.04
C GLN A 140 -1.99 -8.41 13.83
N SER A 141 -1.16 -7.42 13.55
CA SER A 141 0.15 -7.25 14.18
C SER A 141 0.15 -6.20 15.29
N ILE A 142 -0.72 -5.19 15.19
CA ILE A 142 -0.98 -4.22 16.26
C ILE A 142 -2.50 -4.13 16.44
N PRO A 143 -3.00 -4.31 17.68
CA PRO A 143 -4.44 -4.32 17.93
C PRO A 143 -5.08 -2.95 17.69
N LYS A 144 -6.35 -3.00 17.31
CA LYS A 144 -7.27 -1.87 17.04
C LYS A 144 -7.42 -0.86 18.18
N ASP A 145 -7.08 -1.22 19.42
CA ASP A 145 -7.28 -0.39 20.61
C ASP A 145 -6.10 0.57 20.89
N ALA A 146 -5.03 0.50 20.10
CA ALA A 146 -3.93 1.45 20.20
C ALA A 146 -4.39 2.87 19.80
N ALA A 147 -3.75 3.90 20.36
CA ALA A 147 -4.07 5.30 20.04
C ALA A 147 -3.88 5.58 18.54
N MET A 148 -4.82 6.30 17.92
CA MET A 148 -4.86 6.52 16.48
C MET A 148 -4.87 7.99 16.15
N ASP A 149 -3.98 8.40 15.24
CA ASP A 149 -3.97 9.73 14.65
C ASP A 149 -3.97 9.57 13.12
N GLU A 150 -4.68 10.45 12.41
CA GLU A 150 -4.73 10.47 10.95
C GLU A 150 -4.66 11.92 10.46
N TRP A 151 -3.78 12.16 9.48
CA TRP A 151 -3.59 13.46 8.85
C TRP A 151 -3.65 13.29 7.33
N LEU A 152 -4.36 14.21 6.69
CA LEU A 152 -4.53 14.23 5.25
C LEU A 152 -4.27 15.64 4.75
N TRP A 153 -3.25 15.78 3.91
CA TRP A 153 -2.88 17.02 3.27
C TRP A 153 -3.18 16.92 1.78
N HIS A 154 -3.76 17.98 1.21
CA HIS A 154 -4.02 18.11 -0.21
C HIS A 154 -3.58 19.48 -0.67
N ASP A 155 -2.78 19.55 -1.73
CA ASP A 155 -2.39 20.82 -2.37
C ASP A 155 -3.01 21.04 -3.76
N GLY A 156 -3.99 20.21 -4.12
CA GLY A 156 -4.67 20.26 -5.42
C GLY A 156 -3.93 19.57 -6.56
N TRP A 157 -2.69 19.10 -6.35
CA TRP A 157 -1.86 18.42 -7.36
C TRP A 157 -1.33 17.06 -6.89
N GLY A 158 -1.43 16.77 -5.59
CA GLY A 158 -1.18 15.48 -4.97
C GLY A 158 -1.55 15.54 -3.49
N GLY A 159 -1.93 14.40 -2.92
CA GLY A 159 -2.19 14.27 -1.48
C GLY A 159 -0.99 13.68 -0.76
N ALA A 160 -0.80 14.06 0.51
CA ALA A 160 0.03 13.31 1.44
C ALA A 160 -0.86 12.79 2.57
N THR A 161 -0.70 11.53 2.93
CA THR A 161 -1.44 10.87 4.00
C THR A 161 -0.45 10.40 5.05
N VAL A 162 -0.67 10.77 6.31
CA VAL A 162 0.08 10.25 7.45
C VAL A 162 -0.88 9.57 8.40
N LEU A 163 -0.61 8.31 8.70
CA LEU A 163 -1.40 7.49 9.61
C LEU A 163 -0.51 7.06 10.76
N ARG A 164 -1.04 7.08 11.98
CA ARG A 164 -0.33 6.58 13.15
C ARG A 164 -1.24 5.70 13.98
N LEU A 165 -0.69 4.58 14.44
CA LEU A 165 -1.32 3.66 15.38
C LEU A 165 -0.31 3.29 16.46
N GLY A 166 -0.51 3.80 17.68
CA GLY A 166 0.44 3.65 18.78
C GLY A 166 1.81 4.24 18.42
N ASN A 167 2.80 3.37 18.25
CA ASN A 167 4.16 3.73 17.89
C ASN A 167 4.55 3.32 16.46
N VAL A 168 3.61 2.94 15.60
CA VAL A 168 3.87 2.78 14.16
C VAL A 168 3.21 3.89 13.38
N PHE A 169 3.75 4.16 12.19
CA PHE A 169 3.13 5.06 11.24
C PHE A 169 3.25 4.54 9.81
N MET A 170 2.38 5.06 8.96
CA MET A 170 2.56 5.03 7.52
C MET A 170 2.48 6.45 6.95
N LEU A 171 3.37 6.74 6.01
CA LEU A 171 3.40 7.97 5.22
C LEU A 171 3.17 7.55 3.77
N ALA A 172 2.25 8.19 3.08
CA ALA A 172 2.07 8.05 1.64
C ALA A 172 2.07 9.44 0.99
N GLU A 173 2.89 9.64 -0.02
CA GLU A 173 2.98 10.87 -0.80
C GLU A 173 3.02 10.52 -2.29
N ASP A 174 2.10 11.10 -3.06
CA ASP A 174 2.03 10.82 -4.49
C ASP A 174 3.14 11.54 -5.27
N ARG A 175 3.54 10.93 -6.38
CA ARG A 175 4.55 11.46 -7.28
C ARG A 175 4.04 12.64 -8.08
N ARG A 176 5.00 13.44 -8.56
CA ARG A 176 4.74 14.60 -9.42
C ARG A 176 5.70 14.56 -10.61
N PRO A 177 5.21 14.56 -11.87
CA PRO A 177 3.81 14.61 -12.31
C PRO A 177 3.03 13.31 -12.06
N ALA A 178 1.75 13.30 -12.44
CA ALA A 178 0.85 12.14 -12.30
C ALA A 178 1.42 10.83 -12.88
N PRO A 179 0.93 9.67 -12.41
CA PRO A 179 1.40 8.34 -12.83
C PRO A 179 1.57 8.14 -14.34
N PRO A 180 2.64 7.44 -14.77
CA PRO A 180 2.72 6.92 -16.14
C PRO A 180 1.60 5.90 -16.39
N ARG A 181 1.38 5.59 -17.68
CA ARG A 181 0.38 4.59 -18.07
C ARG A 181 0.83 3.21 -17.56
N PRO A 182 -0.06 2.42 -16.93
CA PRO A 182 0.35 1.19 -16.27
C PRO A 182 0.90 0.12 -17.22
N GLU A 183 0.49 0.16 -18.50
CA GLU A 183 0.89 -0.79 -19.52
C GLU A 183 2.37 -0.64 -19.94
N THR A 184 2.95 0.54 -19.79
CA THR A 184 4.33 0.85 -20.20
C THR A 184 5.26 1.09 -19.02
N PHE A 185 4.79 0.93 -17.78
CA PHE A 185 5.49 1.39 -16.59
C PHE A 185 6.93 0.86 -16.46
N GLU A 186 7.13 -0.45 -16.60
CA GLU A 186 8.48 -1.02 -16.51
C GLU A 186 9.35 -0.60 -17.71
N ASP A 187 8.81 -0.65 -18.92
CA ASP A 187 9.52 -0.24 -20.14
C ASP A 187 9.96 1.22 -20.08
N ASP A 188 9.10 2.12 -19.57
CA ASP A 188 9.37 3.55 -19.40
C ASP A 188 10.48 3.77 -18.36
N VAL A 189 10.46 3.02 -17.25
CA VAL A 189 11.52 3.07 -16.22
C VAL A 189 12.85 2.59 -16.79
N LEU A 190 12.86 1.47 -17.51
CA LEU A 190 14.08 0.92 -18.12
C LEU A 190 14.63 1.84 -19.23
N ALA A 191 13.75 2.49 -20.00
CA ALA A 191 14.15 3.48 -20.99
C ALA A 191 14.74 4.76 -20.37
N ALA A 192 14.44 5.04 -19.10
CA ALA A 192 14.92 6.20 -18.36
C ALA A 192 16.26 5.98 -17.64
N ILE A 193 16.93 4.82 -17.81
CA ILE A 193 18.24 4.55 -17.22
C ILE A 193 19.23 5.68 -17.54
N GLY A 194 19.88 6.21 -16.50
CA GLY A 194 20.82 7.33 -16.60
C GLY A 194 20.16 8.72 -16.65
N ASN A 195 18.83 8.80 -16.56
CA ASN A 195 18.07 10.06 -16.48
C ASN A 195 17.31 10.14 -15.15
N GLU A 196 17.95 10.69 -14.12
CA GLU A 196 17.41 10.78 -12.76
C GLU A 196 16.06 11.51 -12.72
N THR A 197 15.91 12.62 -13.44
CA THR A 197 14.66 13.40 -13.47
C THR A 197 13.50 12.57 -14.02
N ALA A 198 13.75 11.76 -15.06
CA ALA A 198 12.73 10.88 -15.61
C ALA A 198 12.41 9.72 -14.67
N LEU A 199 13.42 9.13 -14.02
CA LEU A 199 13.23 8.07 -13.03
C LEU A 199 12.43 8.57 -11.82
N SER A 200 12.74 9.75 -11.27
CA SER A 200 11.96 10.37 -10.20
C SER A 200 10.52 10.62 -10.62
N ALA A 201 10.27 11.14 -11.83
CA ALA A 201 8.91 11.36 -12.31
C ALA A 201 8.07 10.08 -12.38
N LEU A 202 8.71 8.91 -12.53
CA LEU A 202 8.06 7.61 -12.62
C LEU A 202 7.92 6.91 -11.26
N LEU A 203 8.97 6.97 -10.42
CA LEU A 203 9.16 6.11 -9.24
C LEU A 203 9.02 6.83 -7.89
N ASP A 204 9.01 8.17 -7.86
CA ASP A 204 8.99 8.98 -6.62
C ASP A 204 7.60 9.07 -5.97
N CYS A 205 6.92 7.93 -5.88
CA CYS A 205 5.68 7.75 -5.14
C CYS A 205 6.04 7.06 -3.81
N GLU A 206 6.11 7.83 -2.73
CA GLU A 206 6.54 7.33 -1.43
C GLU A 206 5.36 6.64 -0.73
N ILE A 207 5.52 5.36 -0.38
CA ILE A 207 4.74 4.71 0.66
C ILE A 207 5.74 4.13 1.64
N SER A 208 5.72 4.62 2.87
CA SER A 208 6.68 4.31 3.92
C SER A 208 5.96 3.81 5.16
N TYR A 209 6.49 2.75 5.76
CA TYR A 209 6.11 2.24 7.08
C TYR A 209 7.26 2.46 8.04
N GLY A 210 6.96 2.91 9.25
CA GLY A 210 7.97 3.22 10.26
C GLY A 210 7.47 3.14 11.69
N ARG A 211 8.38 3.50 12.61
CA ARG A 211 8.12 3.54 14.06
C ARG A 211 8.43 4.89 14.65
N VAL A 212 7.62 5.30 15.60
CA VAL A 212 7.93 6.37 16.54
C VAL A 212 8.78 5.78 17.65
N GLU A 213 10.03 6.20 17.71
CA GLU A 213 11.01 5.77 18.70
C GLU A 213 10.71 6.37 20.07
N ALA A 214 11.36 5.84 21.12
CA ALA A 214 11.14 6.30 22.49
C ALA A 214 11.55 7.77 22.71
N ASP A 215 12.46 8.30 21.87
CA ASP A 215 12.87 9.71 21.87
C ASP A 215 11.90 10.62 21.09
N GLY A 216 10.83 10.06 20.53
CA GLY A 216 9.83 10.77 19.73
C GLY A 216 10.19 10.92 18.26
N SER A 217 11.36 10.46 17.81
CA SER A 217 11.73 10.48 16.39
C SER A 217 10.93 9.46 15.58
N TRP A 218 10.49 9.84 14.38
CA TRP A 218 9.76 8.95 13.48
C TRP A 218 10.74 8.37 12.48
N ARG A 219 11.08 7.08 12.62
CA ARG A 219 12.06 6.40 11.77
C ARG A 219 11.38 5.47 10.76
N ILE A 220 11.72 5.62 9.48
CA ILE A 220 11.23 4.74 8.41
C ILE A 220 11.92 3.39 8.52
N ALA A 221 11.13 2.31 8.47
CA ALA A 221 11.61 0.94 8.48
C ALA A 221 11.52 0.27 7.09
N LEU A 222 10.48 0.60 6.31
CA LEU A 222 10.25 0.12 4.96
C LEU A 222 9.76 1.29 4.11
N SER A 223 10.16 1.36 2.84
CA SER A 223 9.68 2.41 1.93
C SER A 223 9.64 1.91 0.50
N THR A 224 8.77 2.42 -0.36
CA THR A 224 8.89 2.22 -1.82
C THR A 224 10.17 2.86 -2.39
N ILE A 225 10.78 3.80 -1.66
CA ILE A 225 12.04 4.48 -1.99
C ILE A 225 13.16 3.97 -1.06
N PRO A 226 14.06 3.07 -1.50
CA PRO A 226 15.01 2.37 -0.61
C PRO A 226 15.86 3.24 0.29
N TRP A 227 16.38 4.35 -0.21
CA TRP A 227 17.25 5.24 0.55
C TRP A 227 16.52 6.07 1.61
N ARG A 228 15.19 5.97 1.72
CA ARG A 228 14.41 6.52 2.83
C ARG A 228 14.45 5.64 4.07
N GLU A 229 14.73 4.34 3.92
CA GLU A 229 14.82 3.42 5.04
C GLU A 229 15.93 3.84 6.02
N GLY A 230 15.61 3.87 7.32
CA GLY A 230 16.49 4.36 8.38
C GLY A 230 16.51 5.88 8.57
N GLN A 231 15.98 6.66 7.62
CA GLN A 231 15.83 8.11 7.78
C GLN A 231 14.74 8.46 8.79
N THR A 232 14.87 9.64 9.39
CA THR A 232 13.84 10.23 10.25
C THR A 232 12.96 11.18 9.46
N VAL A 233 11.65 11.14 9.71
CA VAL A 233 10.68 12.09 9.16
C VAL A 233 10.13 12.97 10.27
N ALA A 234 9.70 14.18 9.92
CA ALA A 234 8.78 14.92 10.79
C ALA A 234 7.35 14.43 10.50
N PRO A 235 6.48 14.30 11.51
CA PRO A 235 5.05 14.30 11.23
C PRO A 235 4.72 15.61 10.52
N LEU A 236 4.06 15.53 9.36
CA LEU A 236 3.69 16.69 8.52
C LEU A 236 2.92 17.75 9.31
#